data_AF-A0A538P8E4-F1
#
_entry.id   AF-A0A538P8E4-F1
#
_cell.length_a   1.000
_cell.length_b   1.000
_cell.length_c   1.000
_cell.angle_alpha   90.00
_cell.angle_beta   90.00
_cell.angle_gamma   90.00
#
_symmetry.space_group_name_H-M   'P 1'
#
loop_
_entity.id
_entity.type
_entity.pdbx_description
1 polymer ?
#
loop_
_entity_poly.entity_id
_entity_poly.type
_entity_poly.pdbx_seq_one_letter_code
_entity_poly.pdbx_strand_id
1 'polypeptide(L)'
;MIGVIANLSEHGVIREFFELFKTPWEFYRSDRRYDVLLCAGDAPFPPTAAKLVIVYASSKTLADTEVEIDSQRRSTLLSYKGGRIPVYEGSITFRHKGCGILTDEISHESAGYLQQSHGSTLARIGYDLFREVHTLLTVGQPTAN
;
A
#
# COMPACT_ATOMS: atom_id res chain seq x y z
N MET A 1 -2.92 4.09 17.21
CA MET A 1 -4.04 3.28 16.67
C MET A 1 -3.98 3.27 15.15
N ILE A 2 -4.13 2.10 14.52
CA ILE A 2 -4.17 1.95 13.06
C ILE A 2 -5.63 1.86 12.58
N GLY A 3 -6.01 2.69 11.62
CA GLY A 3 -7.28 2.54 10.89
C GLY A 3 -7.02 1.82 9.57
N VAL A 4 -7.92 0.93 9.16
CA VAL A 4 -7.80 0.19 7.89
C VAL A 4 -9.00 0.43 6.98
N ILE A 5 -8.75 0.89 5.76
CA ILE A 5 -9.73 1.02 4.68
C ILE A 5 -9.48 -0.10 3.67
N ALA A 6 -10.50 -0.90 3.40
CA ALA A 6 -10.47 -1.98 2.42
C ALA A 6 -11.88 -2.36 1.97
N ASN A 7 -11.98 -3.22 0.96
CA ASN A 7 -13.26 -3.74 0.50
C ASN A 7 -13.82 -4.77 1.49
N LEU A 8 -15.15 -4.92 1.56
CA LEU A 8 -15.80 -5.88 2.45
C LEU A 8 -15.35 -7.33 2.22
N SER A 9 -15.03 -7.68 0.97
CA SER A 9 -14.50 -9.01 0.60
C SER A 9 -13.15 -9.32 1.24
N GLU A 10 -12.38 -8.30 1.62
CA GLU A 10 -11.02 -8.44 2.16
C GLU A 10 -11.01 -8.46 3.70
N HIS A 11 -12.16 -8.22 4.34
CA HIS A 11 -12.23 -8.17 5.82
C HIS A 11 -11.80 -9.47 6.49
N GLY A 12 -11.97 -10.62 5.83
CA GLY A 12 -11.48 -11.91 6.33
C GLY A 12 -9.96 -11.93 6.44
N VAL A 13 -9.28 -11.71 5.32
CA VAL A 13 -7.81 -11.71 5.23
C VAL A 13 -7.17 -10.64 6.11
N ILE A 14 -7.81 -9.47 6.24
CA ILE A 14 -7.30 -8.38 7.09
C ILE A 14 -7.33 -8.78 8.57
N ARG A 15 -8.40 -9.43 9.03
CA ARG A 15 -8.46 -9.90 10.43
C ARG A 15 -7.37 -10.92 10.73
N GLU A 16 -7.15 -11.86 9.81
CA GLU A 16 -6.08 -12.85 9.91
C GLU A 16 -4.70 -12.20 9.90
N PHE A 17 -4.46 -11.26 8.97
CA PHE A 17 -3.20 -10.51 8.87
C PHE A 17 -2.83 -9.82 10.18
N PHE A 18 -3.81 -9.20 10.85
CA PHE A 18 -3.58 -8.50 12.10
C PHE A 18 -3.75 -9.36 13.36
N GLU A 19 -4.06 -10.66 13.25
CA GLU A 19 -4.36 -11.51 14.41
C GLU A 19 -3.18 -11.60 15.39
N LEU A 20 -1.95 -11.56 14.88
CA LEU A 20 -0.73 -11.62 15.68
C LEU A 20 -0.15 -10.24 16.03
N PHE A 21 -0.78 -9.15 15.59
CA PHE A 21 -0.28 -7.81 15.84
C PHE A 21 -0.62 -7.36 17.26
N LYS A 22 0.39 -6.90 18.00
CA LYS A 22 0.21 -6.26 19.32
C LYS A 22 -0.22 -4.80 19.21
N THR A 23 -0.16 -4.22 18.01
CA THR A 23 -0.55 -2.83 17.76
C THR A 23 -2.06 -2.74 17.58
N PRO A 24 -2.77 -1.89 18.34
CA PRO A 24 -4.21 -1.71 18.19
C PRO A 24 -4.59 -1.25 16.78
N TRP A 25 -5.58 -1.92 16.20
CA TRP A 25 -6.12 -1.62 14.89
C TRP A 25 -7.64 -1.80 14.86
N GLU A 26 -8.30 -1.12 13.93
CA GLU A 26 -9.73 -1.32 13.62
C GLU A 26 -10.01 -0.94 12.17
N PHE A 27 -11.13 -1.41 11.62
CA PHE A 27 -11.63 -0.87 10.36
C PHE A 27 -11.96 0.62 10.51
N TYR A 28 -11.64 1.39 9.48
CA TYR A 28 -11.74 2.83 9.48
C TYR A 28 -13.16 3.31 9.81
N ARG A 29 -13.23 4.34 10.64
CA ARG A 29 -14.46 5.09 10.93
C ARG A 29 -14.22 6.57 10.69
N SER A 30 -15.16 7.21 10.00
CA SER A 30 -15.07 8.63 9.63
C SER A 30 -15.14 9.60 10.81
N ASP A 31 -15.68 9.15 11.95
CA ASP A 31 -15.81 9.93 13.19
C ASP A 31 -14.54 9.89 14.06
N ARG A 32 -13.46 9.23 13.60
CA ARG A 32 -12.22 9.06 14.35
C ARG A 32 -11.01 9.55 13.60
N ARG A 33 -10.00 9.97 14.37
CA ARG A 33 -8.67 10.32 13.89
C ARG A 33 -7.68 9.24 14.31
N TYR A 34 -6.88 8.75 13.37
CA TYR A 34 -5.93 7.68 13.57
C TYR A 34 -4.50 8.21 13.64
N ASP A 35 -3.57 7.43 14.21
CA ASP A 35 -2.14 7.76 14.09
C ASP A 35 -1.64 7.35 12.69
N VAL A 36 -2.08 6.17 12.23
CA VAL A 36 -1.80 5.63 10.90
C VAL A 36 -3.11 5.18 10.26
N LEU A 37 -3.30 5.51 8.98
CA LEU A 37 -4.38 5.00 8.14
C LEU A 37 -3.78 4.15 7.03
N LEU A 38 -4.12 2.87 6.97
CA LEU A 38 -3.75 1.97 5.89
C LEU A 38 -4.92 1.84 4.93
N CYS A 39 -4.70 2.18 3.66
CA CYS A 39 -5.71 2.16 2.62
C CYS A 39 -5.30 1.19 1.53
N ALA A 40 -6.12 0.15 1.32
CA ALA A 40 -5.93 -0.85 0.27
C ALA A 40 -7.17 -0.92 -0.66
N GLY A 41 -8.00 0.11 -0.68
CA GLY A 41 -9.16 0.22 -1.56
C GLY A 41 -9.42 1.66 -1.98
N ASP A 42 -10.51 1.89 -2.72
CA ASP A 42 -10.82 3.18 -3.35
C ASP A 42 -11.70 4.11 -2.49
N ALA A 43 -11.92 3.77 -1.21
CA ALA A 43 -12.80 4.58 -0.39
C ALA A 43 -12.16 5.95 -0.07
N PRO A 44 -12.92 7.05 -0.18
CA PRO A 44 -12.40 8.38 0.10
C PRO A 44 -12.14 8.54 1.60
N PHE A 45 -11.07 9.26 1.92
CA PHE A 45 -10.73 9.67 3.29
C PHE A 45 -10.30 11.13 3.32
N PRO A 46 -10.59 11.89 4.39
CA PRO A 46 -10.13 13.25 4.51
C PRO A 46 -8.60 13.30 4.72
N PRO A 47 -7.89 14.32 4.22
CA PRO A 47 -6.44 14.47 4.43
C PRO A 47 -6.01 14.51 5.91
N THR A 48 -6.93 14.88 6.80
CA THR A 48 -6.72 14.97 8.25
C THR A 48 -7.02 13.67 9.01
N ALA A 49 -7.43 12.59 8.31
CA ALA A 49 -7.83 11.32 8.92
C ALA A 49 -6.73 10.67 9.77
N ALA A 50 -5.45 10.89 9.42
CA ALA A 50 -4.32 10.40 10.18
C ALA A 50 -3.07 11.29 10.06
N LYS A 51 -2.09 11.07 10.95
CA LYS A 51 -0.75 11.69 10.87
C LYS A 51 0.09 11.06 9.75
N LEU A 52 -0.13 9.78 9.50
CA LEU A 52 0.46 9.02 8.40
C LEU A 52 -0.65 8.26 7.66
N VAL A 53 -0.71 8.39 6.34
CA VAL A 53 -1.58 7.61 5.47
C VAL A 53 -0.69 6.76 4.56
N ILE A 54 -0.97 5.46 4.48
CA ILE A 54 -0.26 4.54 3.59
C ILE A 54 -1.28 3.97 2.62
N VAL A 55 -1.10 4.22 1.32
CA VAL A 55 -1.98 3.75 0.25
C VAL A 55 -1.27 2.64 -0.52
N TYR A 56 -1.82 1.43 -0.44
CA TYR A 56 -1.43 0.26 -1.22
C TYR A 56 -2.42 0.07 -2.36
N ALA A 57 -1.94 0.14 -3.60
CA ALA A 57 -2.75 -0.20 -4.76
C ALA A 57 -1.85 -0.48 -5.97
N SER A 58 -2.17 -1.54 -6.71
CA SER A 58 -1.54 -1.91 -7.99
C SER A 58 -2.18 -1.23 -9.21
N SER A 59 -2.99 -0.20 -8.98
CA SER A 59 -3.61 0.65 -10.00
C SER A 59 -3.64 2.11 -9.53
N LYS A 60 -3.96 3.04 -10.44
CA LYS A 60 -4.15 4.45 -10.11
C LYS A 60 -5.33 4.63 -9.16
N THR A 61 -5.18 5.48 -8.15
CA THR A 61 -6.16 5.78 -7.10
C THR A 61 -6.53 7.26 -7.10
N LEU A 62 -7.54 7.63 -6.32
CA LEU A 62 -7.91 9.03 -6.08
C LEU A 62 -6.80 9.84 -5.38
N ALA A 63 -5.82 9.18 -4.75
CA ALA A 63 -4.68 9.85 -4.15
C ALA A 63 -3.62 10.29 -5.19
N ASP A 64 -3.71 9.80 -6.43
CA ASP A 64 -2.70 9.97 -7.47
C ASP A 64 -3.04 11.12 -8.45
N THR A 65 -3.76 12.17 -8.01
CA THR A 65 -4.33 13.22 -8.87
C THR A 65 -3.29 13.89 -9.79
N GLU A 66 -2.07 14.12 -9.28
CA GLU A 66 -0.98 14.78 -10.01
C GLU A 66 0.15 13.82 -10.43
N VAL A 67 -0.01 12.51 -10.20
CA VAL A 67 1.04 11.52 -10.43
C VAL A 67 0.70 10.67 -11.67
N GLU A 68 1.70 10.56 -12.55
CA GLU A 68 1.65 9.67 -13.70
C GLU A 68 2.18 8.28 -13.31
N ILE A 69 1.49 7.25 -13.80
CA ILE A 69 1.97 5.87 -13.73
C ILE A 69 2.98 5.68 -14.85
N ASP A 70 4.17 5.18 -14.52
CA ASP A 70 5.24 4.99 -15.49
C ASP A 70 5.13 3.61 -16.14
N SER A 71 5.06 2.56 -15.33
CA SER A 71 4.88 1.19 -15.80
C SER A 71 3.98 0.35 -14.88
N GLN A 72 3.49 -0.77 -15.41
CA GLN A 72 2.75 -1.78 -14.67
C GLN A 72 3.35 -3.15 -14.96
N ARG A 73 3.57 -3.94 -13.91
CA ARG A 73 4.11 -5.30 -13.97
C ARG A 73 3.17 -6.28 -13.30
N ARG A 74 3.12 -7.50 -13.83
CA ARG A 74 2.28 -8.58 -13.27
C ARG A 74 2.91 -9.26 -12.06
N SER A 75 4.24 -9.41 -12.06
CA SER A 75 5.05 -9.91 -10.97
C SER A 75 6.38 -9.16 -11.01
N THR A 76 6.94 -8.84 -9.86
CA THR A 76 8.24 -8.17 -9.78
C THR A 76 8.90 -8.35 -8.42
N LEU A 77 10.18 -8.00 -8.35
CA LEU A 77 10.94 -7.91 -7.11
C LEU A 77 11.19 -6.43 -6.80
N LEU A 78 10.74 -5.99 -5.63
CA LEU A 78 10.95 -4.63 -5.15
C LEU A 78 12.12 -4.57 -4.18
N SER A 79 12.86 -3.47 -4.19
CA SER A 79 14.00 -3.22 -3.31
C SER A 79 13.67 -2.15 -2.27
N TYR A 80 13.90 -2.48 -1.00
CA TYR A 80 13.71 -1.59 0.14
C TYR A 80 14.87 -1.73 1.13
N LYS A 81 15.68 -0.69 1.29
CA LYS A 81 16.82 -0.65 2.24
C LYS A 81 17.75 -1.87 2.14
N GLY A 82 18.00 -2.34 0.91
CA GLY A 82 18.82 -3.53 0.64
C GLY A 82 18.10 -4.87 0.82
N GLY A 83 16.86 -4.87 1.31
CA GLY A 83 15.97 -6.02 1.31
C GLY A 83 15.22 -6.17 0.00
N ARG A 84 14.85 -7.40 -0.34
CA ARG A 84 14.07 -7.76 -1.53
C ARG A 84 12.67 -8.19 -1.12
N ILE A 85 11.65 -7.62 -1.74
CA ILE A 85 10.23 -7.88 -1.46
C ILE A 85 9.58 -8.41 -2.74
N PRO A 86 9.28 -9.71 -2.81
CA PRO A 86 8.57 -10.25 -3.96
C PRO A 86 7.11 -9.79 -3.97
N VAL A 87 6.60 -9.44 -5.16
CA VAL A 87 5.22 -9.01 -5.38
C VAL A 87 4.63 -9.84 -6.52
N TYR A 88 3.52 -10.53 -6.25
CA TYR A 88 2.99 -11.61 -7.09
C TYR A 88 1.73 -11.22 -7.88
N GLU A 89 0.92 -10.31 -7.35
CA GLU A 89 -0.38 -9.86 -7.89
C GLU A 89 -0.28 -8.54 -8.67
N GLY A 90 0.96 -8.09 -8.89
CA GLY A 90 1.29 -6.97 -9.74
C GLY A 90 1.61 -5.68 -8.99
N SER A 91 2.39 -4.84 -9.66
CA SER A 91 2.89 -3.58 -9.13
C SER A 91 2.86 -2.51 -10.21
N ILE A 92 2.64 -1.26 -9.81
CA ILE A 92 2.83 -0.07 -10.63
C ILE A 92 4.02 0.75 -10.13
N THR A 93 4.63 1.48 -11.05
CA THR A 93 5.66 2.45 -10.76
C THR A 93 5.19 3.86 -11.07
N PHE A 94 5.79 4.84 -10.42
CA PHE A 94 5.37 6.22 -10.45
C PHE A 94 6.44 7.09 -11.08
N ARG A 95 6.03 7.93 -12.03
CA ARG A 95 6.86 9.03 -12.52
C ARG A 95 6.73 10.20 -11.53
N HIS A 96 7.47 10.11 -10.44
CA HIS A 96 7.38 11.06 -9.33
C HIS A 96 8.74 11.71 -9.03
N LYS A 97 8.76 13.02 -8.79
CA LYS A 97 9.98 13.82 -8.54
C LYS A 97 10.41 13.92 -7.06
N GLY A 98 9.65 13.35 -6.13
CA GLY A 98 9.95 13.38 -4.70
C GLY A 98 10.70 12.14 -4.20
N CYS A 99 10.61 11.89 -2.88
CA CYS A 99 11.38 10.85 -2.21
C CYS A 99 10.81 9.45 -2.52
N GLY A 100 11.41 8.76 -3.48
CA GLY A 100 11.18 7.34 -3.71
C GLY A 100 11.68 6.52 -2.52
N ILE A 101 10.81 5.67 -1.99
CA ILE A 101 11.12 4.81 -0.84
C ILE A 101 11.21 3.34 -1.23
N LEU A 102 10.64 2.95 -2.36
CA LEU A 102 10.56 1.58 -2.84
C LEU A 102 10.86 1.60 -4.34
N THR A 103 11.76 0.73 -4.80
CA THR A 103 12.16 0.69 -6.20
C THR A 103 11.90 -0.68 -6.81
N ASP A 104 11.53 -0.70 -8.08
CA ASP A 104 11.52 -1.93 -8.87
C ASP A 104 12.97 -2.35 -9.16
N GLU A 105 13.32 -3.60 -8.92
CA GLU A 105 14.73 -4.04 -9.01
C GLU A 105 15.24 -4.07 -10.46
N ILE A 106 14.38 -4.30 -11.43
CA ILE A 106 14.76 -4.46 -12.85
C ILE A 106 14.82 -3.10 -13.55
N SER A 107 13.77 -2.30 -13.43
CA SER A 107 13.65 -1.00 -14.11
C SER A 107 14.29 0.14 -13.34
N HIS A 108 14.56 -0.05 -12.04
CA HIS A 108 14.98 1.00 -11.11
C HIS A 108 13.98 2.14 -10.96
N GLU A 109 12.75 1.97 -11.46
CA GLU A 109 11.66 2.92 -11.31
C GLU A 109 11.11 2.91 -9.88
N SER A 110 10.50 4.02 -9.46
CA SER A 110 9.95 4.15 -8.11
C SER A 110 8.62 3.41 -8.00
N ALA A 111 8.57 2.30 -7.27
CA ALA A 111 7.36 1.56 -6.92
C ALA A 111 6.67 2.09 -5.65
N GLY A 112 7.23 3.13 -5.02
CA GLY A 112 6.55 3.83 -3.95
C GLY A 112 7.27 5.10 -3.51
N TYR A 113 6.50 6.10 -3.10
CA TYR A 113 7.01 7.42 -2.74
C TYR A 113 6.38 7.97 -1.47
N LEU A 114 7.08 8.94 -0.86
CA LEU A 114 6.56 9.76 0.23
C LEU A 114 6.22 11.16 -0.27
N GLN A 115 5.07 11.66 0.18
CA GLN A 115 4.62 13.03 -0.03
C GLN A 115 4.17 13.61 1.31
N GLN A 116 4.65 14.80 1.65
CA GLN A 116 4.16 15.53 2.82
C GLN A 116 3.08 16.52 2.39
N SER A 117 1.98 16.56 3.13
CA SER A 117 0.88 17.49 2.88
C SER A 117 0.22 17.92 4.20
N HIS A 118 0.14 19.23 4.43
CA HIS A 118 -0.59 19.85 5.56
C HIS A 118 -0.36 19.20 6.95
N GLY A 119 0.88 18.79 7.25
CA GLY A 119 1.25 18.16 8.53
C GLY A 119 0.89 16.68 8.65
N SER A 120 0.45 16.05 7.56
CA SER A 120 0.32 14.61 7.39
C SER A 120 1.33 14.09 6.36
N THR A 121 1.74 12.84 6.51
CA THR A 121 2.58 12.16 5.52
C THR A 121 1.74 11.15 4.76
N LEU A 122 1.82 11.16 3.43
CA LEU A 122 1.28 10.13 2.56
C LEU A 122 2.43 9.25 2.05
N ALA A 123 2.31 7.95 2.24
CA ALA A 123 3.13 6.95 1.59
C ALA A 123 2.29 6.24 0.54
N ARG A 124 2.69 6.32 -0.73
CA ARG A 124 2.01 5.63 -1.82
C ARG A 124 2.87 4.44 -2.26
N ILE A 125 2.30 3.24 -2.21
CA ILE A 125 2.96 1.98 -2.52
C ILE A 125 2.23 1.30 -3.68
N GLY A 126 2.97 0.94 -4.72
CA GLY A 126 2.44 0.52 -6.02
C GLY A 126 1.92 -0.91 -6.10
N TYR A 127 1.76 -1.63 -4.99
CA TYR A 127 1.13 -2.95 -4.98
C TYR A 127 -0.01 -3.00 -3.95
N ASP A 128 -0.90 -3.97 -4.10
CA ASP A 128 -2.02 -4.18 -3.20
C ASP A 128 -1.65 -5.15 -2.07
N LEU A 129 -1.55 -4.63 -0.84
CA LEU A 129 -1.11 -5.41 0.31
C LEU A 129 -2.04 -6.59 0.62
N PHE A 130 -3.36 -6.39 0.63
CA PHE A 130 -4.26 -7.45 1.08
C PHE A 130 -4.54 -8.47 0.01
N ARG A 131 -4.42 -8.09 -1.27
CA ARG A 131 -4.41 -9.05 -2.37
C ARG A 131 -3.16 -9.94 -2.36
N GLU A 132 -1.98 -9.38 -2.06
CA GLU A 132 -0.76 -10.16 -1.84
C GLU A 132 -0.93 -11.14 -0.66
N VAL A 133 -1.38 -10.64 0.49
CA VAL A 133 -1.57 -11.45 1.70
C VAL A 133 -2.60 -12.56 1.45
N HIS A 134 -3.71 -12.26 0.77
CA HIS A 134 -4.72 -13.25 0.42
C HIS A 134 -4.11 -14.38 -0.42
N THR A 135 -3.33 -14.03 -1.45
CA THR A 135 -2.67 -15.01 -2.31
C THR A 135 -1.67 -15.86 -1.52
N LEU A 136 -0.85 -15.25 -0.68
CA LEU A 136 0.13 -15.96 0.14
C LEU A 136 -0.51 -16.91 1.16
N LEU A 137 -1.66 -16.55 1.74
CA LEU A 137 -2.36 -17.40 2.71
C LEU A 137 -3.18 -18.52 2.05
N THR A 138 -3.66 -18.32 0.82
CA THR A 138 -4.55 -19.28 0.14
C THR A 138 -3.83 -20.20 -0.86
N VAL A 139 -2.88 -19.66 -1.61
CA VAL A 139 -2.13 -20.37 -2.64
C VAL A 139 -0.72 -20.74 -2.15
N GLY A 140 -0.19 -19.98 -1.20
CA GLY A 140 1.20 -20.08 -0.76
C GLY A 140 2.14 -19.19 -1.58
N GLN A 141 3.43 -19.27 -1.29
CA GLN A 141 4.45 -18.51 -2.02
C GLN A 141 4.71 -19.15 -3.39
N PRO A 142 4.52 -18.41 -4.50
CA PRO A 142 4.90 -18.89 -5.83
C PRO A 142 6.40 -19.23 -5.94
N THR A 143 6.72 -20.24 -6.74
CA THR A 143 8.11 -20.72 -6.92
C THR A 143 8.98 -19.80 -7.78
N ALA A 144 8.38 -18.85 -8.49
CA ALA A 144 9.05 -17.85 -9.32
C ALA A 144 8.48 -16.45 -9.07
N ASN A 145 9.33 -15.44 -9.26
CA ASN A 145 8.95 -14.02 -9.40
C ASN A 145 9.12 -13.60 -10.85
#